data_AF-A0A950KSX0-F1
#
_entry.id   AF-A0A950KSX0-F1
#
_cell.length_a   1.000
_cell.length_b   1.000
_cell.length_c   1.000
_cell.angle_alpha   90.00
_cell.angle_beta   90.00
_cell.angle_gamma   90.00
#
_symmetry.space_group_name_H-M   'P 1'
#
loop_
_entity.id
_entity.type
_entity.pdbx_description
1 polymer ?
#
loop_
_entity_poly.entity_id
_entity_poly.type
_entity_poly.pdbx_seq_one_letter_code
_entity_poly.pdbx_strand_id
1 'polypeptide(L)'
;MPFFGHKTRHEREWEEARSAAQDDLVALGEDIRSLDVDIQMANVSADAKQRYEQALEAYQRASQIFDEAKRPEDLAPVSETLEEGRYAMAATKALLAGQPIPERRPPCFFDPRHGPSTEDIEWAPPGGTPRRVPVCAADAIRVKEGFAPHSRRVMVNGRPTDYWNAPAHYGPWAGGYFGGFGGGLLSSLLMGSALGAGLGLGAEAVGGLFGGDGDGGWGDGGDGGDGGDGGDGDGGWGDGGDGGDGGDFGGDGGDFGGF
;
A
#
# COMPACT_ATOMS: atom_id res chain seq x y z
N MET A 1 -11.13 0.82 43.38
CA MET A 1 -10.64 -0.01 42.27
C MET A 1 -10.74 0.85 41.01
N PRO A 2 -9.64 1.17 40.31
CA PRO A 2 -9.78 1.93 39.07
C PRO A 2 -10.42 1.01 38.02
N PHE A 3 -11.48 1.49 37.38
CA PHE A 3 -12.10 0.84 36.24
C PHE A 3 -11.13 0.89 35.07
N PHE A 4 -10.46 -0.21 34.77
CA PHE A 4 -9.79 -0.36 33.47
C PHE A 4 -10.89 -0.48 32.41
N GLY A 5 -11.21 0.63 31.74
CA GLY A 5 -12.11 0.62 30.60
C GLY A 5 -11.54 -0.31 29.52
N HIS A 6 -12.27 -1.36 29.17
CA HIS A 6 -11.92 -2.19 28.03
C HIS A 6 -12.08 -1.35 26.76
N LYS A 7 -10.98 -1.09 26.05
CA LYS A 7 -11.04 -0.48 24.73
C LYS A 7 -11.84 -1.38 23.79
N THR A 8 -12.66 -0.78 22.94
CA THR A 8 -13.36 -1.51 21.88
C THR A 8 -12.34 -2.11 20.91
N ARG A 9 -12.75 -3.13 20.15
CA ARG A 9 -11.92 -3.73 19.10
C ARG A 9 -11.44 -2.67 18.10
N HIS A 10 -12.34 -1.78 17.66
CA HIS A 10 -12.04 -0.71 16.71
C HIS A 10 -11.03 0.30 17.26
N GLU A 11 -11.14 0.71 18.53
CA GLU A 11 -10.17 1.61 19.15
C GLU A 11 -8.77 0.98 19.21
N ARG A 12 -8.67 -0.30 19.56
CA ARG A 12 -7.39 -1.01 19.58
C ARG A 12 -6.75 -1.11 18.20
N GLU A 13 -7.54 -1.49 17.19
CA GLU A 13 -7.05 -1.63 15.81
C GLU A 13 -6.57 -0.29 15.25
N TRP A 14 -7.32 0.77 15.53
CA TRP A 14 -6.92 2.12 15.19
C TRP A 14 -5.60 2.52 15.87
N GLU A 15 -5.47 2.34 17.18
CA GLU A 15 -4.25 2.69 17.91
C GLU A 15 -3.03 1.91 17.43
N GLU A 16 -3.19 0.61 17.15
CA GLU A 16 -2.14 -0.26 16.64
C GLU A 16 -1.63 0.21 15.27
N ALA A 17 -2.52 0.50 14.33
CA ALA A 17 -2.15 1.01 13.00
C ALA A 17 -1.61 2.45 13.07
N ARG A 18 -2.23 3.31 13.88
CA ARG A 18 -1.80 4.70 14.08
C ARG A 18 -0.40 4.76 14.69
N SER A 19 -0.08 3.89 15.63
CA SER A 19 1.27 3.81 16.23
C SER A 19 2.32 3.49 15.17
N ALA A 20 2.03 2.60 14.22
CA ALA A 20 2.98 2.27 13.17
C ALA A 20 3.26 3.48 12.26
N ALA A 21 2.22 4.20 11.84
CA ALA A 21 2.37 5.43 11.06
C ALA A 21 3.12 6.54 11.85
N GLN A 22 2.87 6.65 13.15
CA GLN A 22 3.57 7.59 14.02
C GLN A 22 5.07 7.29 14.09
N ASP A 23 5.44 6.02 14.28
CA ASP A 23 6.84 5.59 14.30
C ASP A 23 7.55 5.95 12.99
N ASP A 24 6.87 5.79 11.86
CA ASP A 24 7.46 6.06 10.54
C ASP A 24 7.60 7.56 10.25
N LEU A 25 6.68 8.38 10.77
CA LEU A 25 6.73 9.84 10.72
C LEU A 25 7.88 10.38 11.58
N VAL A 26 8.02 9.87 12.81
CA VAL A 26 9.14 10.21 13.69
C VAL A 26 10.46 9.82 13.02
N ALA A 27 10.55 8.62 12.46
CA ALA A 27 11.75 8.16 11.77
C ALA A 27 12.13 9.06 10.59
N LEU A 28 11.17 9.49 9.76
CA LEU A 28 11.47 10.43 8.66
C LEU A 28 11.92 11.80 9.20
N GLY A 29 11.29 12.31 10.26
CA GLY A 29 11.71 13.57 10.88
C GLY A 29 13.13 13.53 11.46
N GLU A 30 13.53 12.39 12.03
CA GLU A 30 14.89 12.14 12.48
C GLU A 30 15.87 12.05 11.31
N ASP A 31 15.50 11.33 10.25
CA ASP A 31 16.30 11.23 9.01
C ASP A 31 16.54 12.62 8.40
N ILE A 32 15.50 13.46 8.30
CA ILE A 32 15.60 14.85 7.79
C ILE A 32 16.56 15.65 8.66
N ARG A 33 16.37 15.62 9.98
CA ARG A 33 17.22 16.35 10.92
C ARG A 33 18.69 15.93 10.82
N SER A 34 18.96 14.65 10.53
CA SER A 34 20.32 14.15 10.38
C SER A 34 21.09 14.77 9.20
N LEU A 35 20.39 15.22 8.15
CA LEU A 35 21.00 15.85 6.97
C LEU A 35 21.04 17.38 7.04
N ASP A 36 20.45 18.02 8.05
CA ASP A 36 20.30 19.48 8.11
C ASP A 36 21.65 20.22 8.14
N VAL A 37 22.65 19.64 8.80
CA VAL A 37 24.01 20.22 8.81
C VAL A 37 24.68 20.10 7.45
N ASP A 38 24.56 18.94 6.81
CA ASP A 38 25.18 18.67 5.51
C ASP A 38 24.59 19.57 4.42
N ILE A 39 23.27 19.81 4.44
CA ILE A 39 22.59 20.63 3.43
C ILE A 39 22.92 22.13 3.56
N GLN A 40 23.31 22.58 4.75
CA GLN A 40 23.69 23.98 5.01
C GLN A 40 25.12 24.31 4.59
N MET A 41 25.92 23.32 4.16
CA MET A 41 27.30 23.55 3.72
C MET A 41 27.35 24.41 2.44
N ALA A 42 28.39 25.24 2.33
CA ALA A 42 28.50 26.27 1.28
C ALA A 42 28.56 25.72 -0.16
N ASN A 43 28.99 24.47 -0.34
CA ASN A 43 29.21 23.84 -1.64
C ASN A 43 28.09 22.87 -2.08
N VAL A 44 26.97 22.83 -1.36
CA VAL A 44 25.81 21.99 -1.71
C VAL A 44 25.12 22.53 -2.96
N SER A 45 24.84 21.64 -3.92
CA SER A 45 24.16 22.00 -5.17
C SER A 45 22.72 22.46 -4.93
N ALA A 46 22.21 23.32 -5.83
CA ALA A 46 20.81 23.75 -5.79
C ALA A 46 19.84 22.55 -5.88
N ASP A 47 20.17 21.56 -6.71
CA ASP A 47 19.37 20.34 -6.86
C ASP A 47 19.29 19.56 -5.54
N ALA A 48 20.40 19.43 -4.78
CA ALA A 48 20.37 18.74 -3.49
C ALA A 48 19.48 19.48 -2.48
N LYS A 49 19.54 20.81 -2.45
CA LYS A 49 18.66 21.64 -1.60
C LYS A 49 17.19 21.46 -1.98
N GLN A 50 16.88 21.48 -3.27
CA GLN A 50 15.52 21.26 -3.75
C GLN A 50 14.98 19.87 -3.36
N ARG A 51 15.80 18.81 -3.46
CA ARG A 51 15.39 17.47 -3.02
C ARG A 51 15.18 17.39 -1.51
N TYR A 52 15.99 18.09 -0.72
CA TYR A 52 15.81 18.18 0.73
C TYR A 52 14.51 18.92 1.09
N GLU A 53 14.21 20.02 0.41
CA GLU A 53 12.95 20.76 0.56
C GLU A 53 11.74 19.89 0.23
N GLN A 54 11.79 19.10 -0.85
CA GLN A 54 10.75 18.13 -1.19
C GLN A 54 10.51 17.10 -0.08
N ALA A 55 11.59 16.63 0.58
CA ALA A 55 11.46 15.72 1.72
C ALA A 55 10.77 16.39 2.91
N LEU A 56 11.12 17.65 3.20
CA LEU A 56 10.50 18.45 4.26
C LEU A 56 9.02 18.71 3.99
N GLU A 57 8.67 19.07 2.76
CA GLU A 57 7.27 19.27 2.33
C GLU A 57 6.46 17.98 2.45
N ALA A 58 7.02 16.85 2.04
CA ALA A 58 6.40 15.53 2.21
C ALA A 58 6.18 15.21 3.70
N TYR A 59 7.17 15.43 4.56
CA TYR A 59 7.02 15.25 6.00
C TYR A 59 5.89 16.12 6.58
N GLN A 60 5.84 17.40 6.21
CA GLN A 60 4.79 18.32 6.68
C GLN A 60 3.40 17.88 6.22
N ARG A 61 3.24 17.50 4.95
CA ARG A 61 1.98 16.95 4.42
C ARG A 61 1.59 15.67 5.13
N ALA A 62 2.52 14.73 5.32
CA ALA A 62 2.24 13.47 6.02
C ALA A 62 1.79 13.72 7.46
N SER A 63 2.39 14.71 8.16
CA SER A 63 1.97 15.13 9.50
C SER A 63 0.55 15.67 9.52
N GLN A 64 0.19 16.53 8.57
CA GLN A 64 -1.18 17.06 8.48
C GLN A 64 -2.20 15.95 8.25
N ILE A 65 -1.94 15.05 7.29
CA ILE A 65 -2.81 13.90 7.01
C ILE A 65 -2.92 13.00 8.26
N PHE A 66 -1.82 12.75 8.95
CA PHE A 66 -1.78 11.92 10.16
C PHE A 66 -2.59 12.53 11.32
N ASP A 67 -2.52 13.84 11.49
CA ASP A 67 -3.28 14.57 12.52
C ASP A 67 -4.79 14.56 12.24
N GLU A 68 -5.18 14.58 10.96
CA GLU A 68 -6.58 14.52 10.51
C GLU A 68 -7.17 13.11 10.49
N ALA A 69 -6.32 12.07 10.37
CA ALA A 69 -6.71 10.68 10.28
C ALA A 69 -7.46 10.19 11.52
N LYS A 70 -8.57 9.47 11.32
CA LYS A 70 -9.45 9.00 12.41
C LYS A 70 -9.68 7.49 12.41
N ARG A 71 -9.34 6.81 11.31
CA ARG A 71 -9.53 5.38 11.13
C ARG A 71 -8.36 4.78 10.33
N PRO A 72 -8.12 3.46 10.40
CA PRO A 72 -7.00 2.83 9.70
C PRO A 72 -6.94 3.14 8.20
N GLU A 73 -8.09 3.25 7.53
CA GLU A 73 -8.15 3.54 6.08
C GLU A 73 -7.55 4.90 5.73
N ASP A 74 -7.59 5.86 6.65
CA ASP A 74 -7.04 7.20 6.47
C ASP A 74 -5.49 7.21 6.53
N LEU A 75 -4.84 6.08 6.85
CA LEU A 75 -3.38 5.97 6.95
C LEU A 75 -2.67 5.62 5.64
N ALA A 76 -3.40 5.23 4.60
CA ALA A 76 -2.79 4.95 3.29
C ALA A 76 -2.12 6.21 2.70
N PRO A 77 -2.78 7.39 2.65
CA PRO A 77 -2.15 8.61 2.13
C PRO A 77 -0.97 9.11 2.98
N VAL A 78 -0.97 8.81 4.29
CA VAL A 78 0.19 9.10 5.17
C VAL A 78 1.41 8.33 4.68
N SER A 79 1.28 7.03 4.51
CA SER A 79 2.39 6.14 4.17
C SER A 79 2.90 6.36 2.75
N GLU A 80 1.99 6.66 1.81
CA GLU A 80 2.34 7.10 0.45
C GLU A 80 3.17 8.39 0.47
N THR A 81 2.73 9.39 1.24
CA THR A 81 3.47 10.66 1.38
C THR A 81 4.82 10.46 2.07
N LEU A 82 4.91 9.58 3.07
CA LEU A 82 6.18 9.23 3.72
C LEU A 82 7.14 8.56 2.73
N GLU A 83 6.63 7.74 1.82
CA GLU A 83 7.42 7.11 0.77
C GLU A 83 8.01 8.15 -0.20
N GLU A 84 7.22 9.13 -0.63
CA GLU A 84 7.70 10.26 -1.43
C GLU A 84 8.84 11.00 -0.73
N GLY A 85 8.67 11.29 0.57
CA GLY A 85 9.69 11.94 1.40
C GLY A 85 10.96 11.12 1.49
N ARG A 86 10.87 9.79 1.62
CA ARG A 86 12.03 8.89 1.66
C ARG A 86 12.77 8.81 0.34
N TYR A 87 12.06 8.83 -0.78
CA TYR A 87 12.69 8.94 -2.09
C TYR A 87 13.41 10.28 -2.27
N ALA A 88 12.79 11.39 -1.86
CA ALA A 88 13.43 12.71 -1.88
C ALA A 88 14.70 12.73 -1.02
N MET A 89 14.67 12.12 0.18
CA MET A 89 15.86 11.94 1.02
C MET A 89 16.96 11.10 0.35
N ALA A 90 16.59 10.02 -0.34
CA ALA A 90 17.55 9.21 -1.09
C ALA A 90 18.20 10.00 -2.23
N ALA A 91 17.42 10.81 -2.95
CA ALA A 91 17.92 11.71 -3.99
C ALA A 91 18.86 12.78 -3.41
N THR A 92 18.52 13.39 -2.27
CA THR A 92 19.39 14.35 -1.56
C THR A 92 20.73 13.71 -1.20
N LYS A 93 20.70 12.53 -0.58
CA LYS A 93 21.92 11.80 -0.19
C LYS A 93 22.80 11.46 -1.40
N ALA A 94 22.19 11.03 -2.50
CA ALA A 94 22.93 10.74 -3.73
C ALA A 94 23.63 12.00 -4.29
N LEU A 95 22.93 13.13 -4.36
CA LEU A 95 23.48 14.38 -4.86
C LEU A 95 24.60 14.92 -3.96
N LEU A 96 24.45 14.82 -2.63
CA LEU A 96 25.51 15.17 -1.67
C LEU A 96 26.76 14.29 -1.86
N ALA A 97 26.58 13.02 -2.22
CA ALA A 97 27.65 12.08 -2.50
C ALA A 97 28.19 12.14 -3.94
N GLY A 98 27.71 13.08 -4.78
CA GLY A 98 28.08 13.17 -6.19
C GLY A 98 27.68 11.95 -7.03
N GLN A 99 26.65 11.21 -6.59
CA GLN A 99 26.10 10.03 -7.25
C GLN A 99 24.87 10.41 -8.08
N PRO A 100 24.53 9.62 -9.12
CA PRO A 100 23.27 9.80 -9.84
C PRO A 100 22.07 9.62 -8.90
N ILE A 101 20.99 10.37 -9.17
CA ILE A 101 19.72 10.21 -8.45
C ILE A 101 19.23 8.76 -8.66
N PRO A 102 18.78 8.08 -7.59
CA PRO A 102 18.25 6.72 -7.70
C PRO A 102 17.07 6.64 -8.66
N GLU A 103 16.92 5.49 -9.34
CA GLU A 103 15.71 5.21 -10.11
C GLU A 103 14.46 5.22 -9.21
N ARG A 104 13.32 5.64 -9.76
CA ARG A 104 12.03 5.62 -9.05
C ARG A 104 11.47 4.19 -9.00
N ARG A 105 12.05 3.37 -8.14
CA ARG A 105 11.63 2.00 -7.87
C ARG A 105 10.77 1.92 -6.60
N PRO A 106 9.94 0.87 -6.44
CA PRO A 106 9.24 0.60 -5.19
C PRO A 106 10.20 0.59 -3.99
N PRO A 107 9.73 0.96 -2.78
CA PRO A 107 10.57 0.93 -1.59
C PRO A 107 10.98 -0.50 -1.24
N CYS A 108 11.97 -0.66 -0.35
CA CYS A 108 12.38 -1.97 0.14
C CYS A 108 11.18 -2.72 0.74
N PHE A 109 10.91 -3.92 0.23
CA PHE A 109 9.83 -4.78 0.69
C PHE A 109 9.95 -5.12 2.17
N PHE A 110 11.16 -5.31 2.69
CA PHE A 110 11.34 -5.71 4.10
C PHE A 110 11.10 -4.58 5.08
N ASP A 111 11.51 -3.37 4.73
CA ASP A 111 11.21 -2.16 5.48
C ASP A 111 11.15 -0.97 4.52
N PRO A 112 9.96 -0.42 4.23
CA PRO A 112 9.83 0.74 3.35
C PRO A 112 10.66 1.95 3.79
N ARG A 113 11.07 2.00 5.08
CA ARG A 113 11.92 3.05 5.62
C ARG A 113 13.34 3.05 5.06
N HIS A 114 13.80 1.92 4.53
CA HIS A 114 15.11 1.80 3.89
C HIS A 114 15.20 2.59 2.57
N GLY A 115 14.08 3.10 2.04
CA GLY A 115 14.03 3.86 0.79
C GLY A 115 13.91 2.97 -0.44
N PRO A 116 14.22 3.50 -1.64
CA PRO A 116 13.99 2.80 -2.90
C PRO A 116 14.80 1.50 -2.99
N SER A 117 14.20 0.48 -3.57
CA SER A 117 14.90 -0.76 -3.91
C SER A 117 15.96 -0.55 -4.99
N THR A 118 16.96 -1.42 -5.02
CA THR A 118 18.03 -1.41 -6.04
C THR A 118 17.99 -2.65 -6.94
N GLU A 119 17.38 -3.74 -6.47
CA GLU A 119 17.20 -4.98 -7.22
C GLU A 119 15.97 -5.73 -6.71
N ASP A 120 15.47 -6.71 -7.48
CA ASP A 120 14.48 -7.66 -6.99
C ASP A 120 15.12 -9.03 -6.81
N ILE A 121 15.01 -9.59 -5.60
CA ILE A 121 15.56 -10.90 -5.24
C ILE A 121 14.46 -11.94 -5.10
N GLU A 122 14.78 -13.21 -5.34
CA GLU A 122 13.89 -14.31 -4.98
C GLU A 122 13.96 -14.55 -3.46
N TRP A 123 12.81 -14.49 -2.79
CA TRP A 123 12.70 -14.68 -1.36
C TRP A 123 11.38 -15.33 -0.96
N ALA A 124 11.41 -16.09 0.14
CA ALA A 124 10.24 -16.61 0.84
C ALA A 124 10.44 -16.47 2.35
N PRO A 125 9.39 -16.21 3.13
CA PRO A 125 9.46 -16.42 4.57
C PRO A 125 9.55 -17.92 4.89
N PRO A 126 9.85 -18.29 6.14
CA PRO A 126 9.72 -19.68 6.59
C PRO A 126 8.34 -20.27 6.26
N GLY A 127 8.33 -21.37 5.50
CA GLY A 127 7.11 -22.07 5.08
C GLY A 127 6.29 -21.39 3.97
N GLY A 128 6.77 -20.27 3.42
CA GLY A 128 6.10 -19.58 2.31
C GLY A 128 6.63 -19.95 0.92
N THR A 129 5.94 -19.44 -0.09
CA THR A 129 6.32 -19.61 -1.50
C THR A 129 7.37 -18.59 -1.93
N PRO A 130 8.46 -18.99 -2.62
CA PRO A 130 9.42 -18.05 -3.22
C PRO A 130 8.78 -17.10 -4.23
N ARG A 131 9.24 -15.85 -4.23
CA ARG A 131 8.83 -14.82 -5.21
C ARG A 131 9.87 -13.72 -5.33
N ARG A 132 9.76 -12.92 -6.38
CA ARG A 132 10.58 -11.71 -6.53
C ARG A 132 10.04 -10.58 -5.68
N VAL A 133 10.87 -10.02 -4.81
CA VAL A 133 10.54 -8.85 -3.98
C VAL A 133 11.57 -7.73 -4.20
N PRO A 134 11.13 -6.45 -4.31
CA PRO A 134 12.04 -5.31 -4.43
C PRO A 134 12.77 -5.07 -3.11
N VAL A 135 14.09 -4.97 -3.12
CA VAL A 135 14.90 -4.83 -1.89
C VAL A 135 15.97 -3.75 -2.04
N CYS A 136 16.29 -3.08 -0.92
CA CYS A 136 17.44 -2.18 -0.87
C CYS A 136 18.75 -2.98 -0.93
N ALA A 137 19.84 -2.32 -1.30
CA ALA A 137 21.15 -2.97 -1.41
C ALA A 137 21.59 -3.67 -0.13
N ALA A 138 21.30 -3.07 1.04
CA ALA A 138 21.66 -3.64 2.33
C ALA A 138 20.93 -4.97 2.61
N ASP A 139 19.61 -5.02 2.44
CA ASP A 139 18.85 -6.26 2.64
C ASP A 139 19.13 -7.30 1.57
N ALA A 140 19.40 -6.88 0.33
CA ALA A 140 19.81 -7.78 -0.74
C ALA A 140 21.08 -8.56 -0.35
N ILE A 141 22.09 -7.86 0.18
CA ILE A 141 23.33 -8.49 0.67
C ILE A 141 23.02 -9.42 1.85
N ARG A 142 22.25 -8.95 2.84
CA ARG A 142 21.93 -9.77 4.04
C ARG A 142 21.28 -11.09 3.69
N VAL A 143 20.27 -11.06 2.80
CA VAL A 143 19.55 -12.26 2.39
C VAL A 143 20.44 -13.19 1.57
N LYS A 144 21.28 -12.65 0.66
CA LYS A 144 22.24 -13.45 -0.13
C LYS A 144 23.26 -14.17 0.76
N GLU A 145 23.66 -13.54 1.86
CA GLU A 145 24.57 -14.11 2.88
C GLU A 145 23.86 -15.06 3.86
N GLY A 146 22.55 -15.32 3.68
CA GLY A 146 21.78 -16.24 4.51
C GLY A 146 21.30 -15.66 5.85
N PHE A 147 21.41 -14.34 6.05
CA PHE A 147 20.88 -13.66 7.22
C PHE A 147 19.43 -13.24 7.04
N ALA A 148 18.71 -13.09 8.16
CA ALA A 148 17.39 -12.48 8.16
C ALA A 148 17.47 -11.02 7.69
N PRO A 149 16.51 -10.57 6.86
CA PRO A 149 16.41 -9.17 6.46
C PRO A 149 16.11 -8.29 7.67
N HIS A 150 16.39 -6.99 7.57
CA HIS A 150 15.95 -6.02 8.56
C HIS A 150 14.48 -5.67 8.29
N SER A 151 13.59 -6.46 8.91
CA SER A 151 12.16 -6.31 8.72
C SER A 151 11.56 -5.16 9.53
N ARG A 152 10.61 -4.44 8.91
CA ARG A 152 9.71 -3.55 9.62
C ARG A 152 8.81 -4.39 10.52
N ARG A 153 8.96 -4.21 11.84
CA ARG A 153 8.12 -4.88 12.85
C ARG A 153 7.15 -3.91 13.51
N VAL A 154 5.86 -4.23 13.50
CA VAL A 154 4.77 -3.49 14.16
C VAL A 154 4.33 -4.21 15.44
N MET A 155 3.67 -3.48 16.34
CA MET A 155 3.18 -4.04 17.61
C MET A 155 1.76 -4.56 17.46
N VAL A 156 1.59 -5.88 17.40
CA VAL A 156 0.28 -6.54 17.32
C VAL A 156 -0.02 -7.19 18.67
N ASN A 157 -1.06 -6.76 19.37
CA ASN A 157 -1.40 -7.27 20.71
C ASN A 157 -0.19 -7.26 21.68
N GLY A 158 0.65 -6.21 21.61
CA GLY A 158 1.84 -6.10 22.45
C GLY A 158 3.02 -6.97 22.03
N ARG A 159 2.99 -7.60 20.84
CA ARG A 159 4.09 -8.42 20.30
C ARG A 159 4.65 -7.81 19.02
N PRO A 160 5.98 -7.70 18.88
CA PRO A 160 6.60 -7.33 17.61
C PRO A 160 6.31 -8.39 16.54
N THR A 161 5.71 -7.96 15.43
CA THR A 161 5.32 -8.81 14.30
C THR A 161 5.82 -8.17 13.01
N ASP A 162 6.42 -8.95 12.11
CA ASP A 162 6.78 -8.43 10.77
C ASP A 162 5.54 -7.88 10.07
N TYR A 163 5.65 -6.70 9.46
CA TYR A 163 4.47 -5.96 9.01
C TYR A 163 3.63 -6.72 7.97
N TRP A 164 4.25 -7.54 7.11
CA TRP A 164 3.55 -8.38 6.14
C TRP A 164 2.73 -9.52 6.78
N ASN A 165 2.95 -9.81 8.06
CA ASN A 165 2.19 -10.75 8.88
C ASN A 165 1.21 -10.04 9.85
N ALA A 166 1.17 -8.70 9.85
CA ALA A 166 0.28 -7.95 10.72
C ALA A 166 -1.19 -8.10 10.30
N PRO A 167 -2.17 -7.95 11.19
CA PRO A 167 -3.60 -8.12 10.85
C PRO A 167 -4.13 -7.05 9.88
N ALA A 168 -5.33 -7.28 9.34
CA ALA A 168 -5.85 -6.55 8.18
C ALA A 168 -6.03 -5.06 8.41
N HIS A 169 -6.21 -4.61 9.65
CA HIS A 169 -6.29 -3.18 9.98
C HIS A 169 -4.97 -2.43 9.72
N TYR A 170 -3.84 -3.12 9.57
CA TYR A 170 -2.59 -2.52 9.08
C TYR A 170 -2.53 -2.38 7.56
N GLY A 171 -3.43 -3.03 6.83
CA GLY A 171 -3.45 -3.10 5.37
C GLY A 171 -3.35 -1.73 4.69
N PRO A 172 -4.18 -0.74 5.05
CA PRO A 172 -4.10 0.59 4.44
C PRO A 172 -2.76 1.28 4.65
N TRP A 173 -2.22 1.26 5.88
CA TRP A 173 -0.89 1.81 6.19
C TRP A 173 0.22 1.10 5.39
N ALA A 174 0.25 -0.23 5.42
CA ALA A 174 1.26 -1.01 4.70
C ALA A 174 1.16 -0.82 3.18
N GLY A 175 -0.06 -0.82 2.64
CA GLY A 175 -0.35 -0.65 1.22
C GLY A 175 -0.02 0.72 0.67
N GLY A 176 -0.14 1.78 1.50
CA GLY A 176 0.17 3.15 1.09
C GLY A 176 1.59 3.32 0.54
N TYR A 177 2.58 2.61 1.10
CA TYR A 177 3.97 2.62 0.60
C TYR A 177 4.13 2.13 -0.84
N PHE A 178 3.18 1.33 -1.35
CA PHE A 178 3.27 0.71 -2.66
C PHE A 178 2.19 1.23 -3.64
N GLY A 179 1.30 2.12 -3.20
CA GLY A 179 0.18 2.64 -3.99
C GLY A 179 0.63 3.33 -5.29
N GLY A 180 1.69 4.14 -5.23
CA GLY A 180 2.26 4.85 -6.38
C GLY A 180 2.96 3.97 -7.41
N PHE A 181 3.12 2.66 -7.15
CA PHE A 181 3.81 1.71 -8.03
C PHE A 181 2.85 0.70 -8.69
N GLY A 182 1.57 1.08 -8.78
CA GLY A 182 0.44 0.24 -9.16
C GLY A 182 -0.31 -0.17 -7.90
N GLY A 183 -1.60 0.23 -7.82
CA GLY A 183 -2.48 0.13 -6.64
C GLY A 183 -2.79 -1.26 -6.09
N GLY A 184 -1.92 -2.23 -6.33
CA GLY A 184 -1.92 -3.56 -5.75
C GLY A 184 -0.54 -4.21 -5.78
N LEU A 185 0.57 -3.45 -5.87
CA LEU A 185 1.91 -4.03 -5.90
C LEU A 185 2.22 -4.82 -4.62
N LEU A 186 1.93 -4.26 -3.44
CA LEU A 186 2.08 -5.04 -2.21
C LEU A 186 1.15 -6.25 -2.23
N SER A 187 -0.10 -6.07 -2.66
CA SER A 187 -1.06 -7.15 -2.80
C SER A 187 -0.56 -8.25 -3.75
N SER A 188 0.06 -7.91 -4.87
CA SER A 188 0.59 -8.86 -5.86
C SER A 188 1.86 -9.55 -5.36
N LEU A 189 2.71 -8.86 -4.60
CA LEU A 189 3.84 -9.45 -3.90
C LEU A 189 3.39 -10.46 -2.83
N LEU A 190 2.21 -10.27 -2.24
CA LEU A 190 1.69 -11.14 -1.18
C LEU A 190 0.71 -12.20 -1.70
N MET A 191 0.15 -12.01 -2.89
CA MET A 191 -0.85 -12.88 -3.52
C MET A 191 -0.37 -14.33 -3.66
N GLY A 192 -1.28 -15.28 -3.48
CA GLY A 192 -0.98 -16.71 -3.70
C GLY A 192 -0.18 -17.38 -2.58
N SER A 193 -0.09 -16.77 -1.39
CA SER A 193 0.66 -17.35 -0.27
C SER A 193 0.12 -16.98 1.11
N ALA A 194 0.68 -17.60 2.14
CA ALA A 194 0.46 -17.24 3.54
C ALA A 194 1.03 -15.84 3.90
N LEU A 195 1.94 -15.28 3.10
CA LEU A 195 2.36 -13.88 3.26
C LEU A 195 1.18 -12.95 2.96
N GLY A 196 0.98 -11.94 3.81
CA GLY A 196 -0.12 -10.99 3.64
C GLY A 196 -1.50 -11.52 4.00
N ALA A 197 -1.64 -12.80 4.39
CA ALA A 197 -2.92 -13.32 4.92
C ALA A 197 -3.38 -12.50 6.14
N GLY A 198 -2.42 -12.12 7.01
CA GLY A 198 -2.65 -11.16 8.09
C GLY A 198 -3.20 -9.84 7.56
N LEU A 199 -2.53 -9.24 6.57
CA LEU A 199 -2.88 -7.92 6.02
C LEU A 199 -4.19 -7.91 5.20
N GLY A 200 -4.86 -9.06 5.03
CA GLY A 200 -5.99 -9.20 4.12
C GLY A 200 -5.59 -9.19 2.63
N LEU A 201 -4.32 -9.45 2.33
CA LEU A 201 -3.70 -9.38 0.99
C LEU A 201 -3.24 -10.77 0.46
N GLY A 202 -3.47 -11.84 1.22
CA GLY A 202 -3.03 -13.20 0.90
C GLY A 202 -4.06 -14.03 0.10
N ALA A 203 -3.66 -15.25 -0.30
CA ALA A 203 -4.49 -16.16 -1.11
C ALA A 203 -5.86 -16.48 -0.47
N GLU A 204 -5.95 -16.49 0.86
CA GLU A 204 -7.20 -16.83 1.57
C GLU A 204 -8.22 -15.69 1.53
N ALA A 205 -7.78 -14.43 1.37
CA ALA A 205 -8.67 -13.30 1.10
C ALA A 205 -9.27 -13.36 -0.32
N VAL A 206 -8.56 -13.99 -1.25
CA VAL A 206 -9.00 -14.25 -2.63
C VAL A 206 -9.85 -15.52 -2.73
N GLY A 207 -9.64 -16.51 -1.85
CA GLY A 207 -10.50 -17.69 -1.74
C GLY A 207 -11.98 -17.37 -1.45
N GLY A 208 -12.25 -16.24 -0.79
CA GLY A 208 -13.62 -15.71 -0.61
C GLY A 208 -14.17 -14.89 -1.79
N LEU A 209 -13.34 -14.55 -2.78
CA LEU A 209 -13.74 -13.81 -3.99
C LEU A 209 -13.89 -14.71 -5.22
N PHE A 210 -13.26 -15.88 -5.24
CA PHE A 210 -13.40 -16.89 -6.30
C PHE A 210 -14.10 -18.18 -5.82
N GLY A 211 -14.47 -18.26 -4.53
CA GLY A 211 -15.40 -19.25 -3.99
C GLY A 211 -16.84 -18.76 -4.13
N GLY A 212 -17.34 -18.71 -5.36
CA GLY A 212 -18.75 -18.49 -5.63
C GLY A 212 -19.59 -19.68 -5.17
N ASP A 213 -20.65 -19.35 -4.43
CA ASP A 213 -21.89 -20.09 -4.20
C ASP A 213 -21.83 -21.34 -3.31
N GLY A 214 -22.24 -21.14 -2.06
CA GLY A 214 -22.61 -22.18 -1.12
C GLY A 214 -23.12 -21.56 0.18
N ASP A 215 -24.41 -21.26 0.21
CA ASP A 215 -25.20 -20.89 1.38
C ASP A 215 -25.15 -21.98 2.47
N GLY A 216 -24.10 -21.99 3.29
CA GLY A 216 -23.97 -22.89 4.44
C GLY A 216 -24.73 -22.40 5.67
N GLY A 217 -26.02 -22.09 5.50
CA GLY A 217 -26.95 -21.86 6.61
C GLY A 217 -27.11 -23.15 7.44
N TRP A 218 -27.02 -23.00 8.75
CA TRP A 218 -27.32 -24.08 9.70
C TRP A 218 -28.80 -24.47 9.56
N GLY A 219 -29.08 -25.68 9.09
CA GLY A 219 -30.43 -26.18 8.87
C GLY A 219 -30.49 -27.71 8.91
N ASP A 220 -31.11 -28.20 9.97
CA ASP A 220 -31.45 -29.58 10.29
C ASP A 220 -32.57 -30.13 9.36
N GLY A 221 -32.47 -31.41 8.98
CA GLY A 221 -33.61 -32.28 8.69
C GLY A 221 -34.15 -32.35 7.24
N GLY A 222 -34.28 -33.59 6.74
CA GLY A 222 -35.46 -33.99 5.96
C GLY A 222 -35.22 -34.61 4.58
N ASP A 223 -35.45 -35.93 4.51
CA ASP A 223 -35.70 -36.74 3.32
C ASP A 223 -36.66 -36.15 2.27
N GLY A 224 -36.46 -36.54 1.01
CA GLY A 224 -37.57 -36.95 0.14
C GLY A 224 -37.59 -36.42 -1.30
N GLY A 225 -37.55 -37.35 -2.25
CA GLY A 225 -38.55 -37.37 -3.34
C GLY A 225 -38.13 -36.87 -4.74
N ASP A 226 -37.76 -37.84 -5.56
CA ASP A 226 -38.14 -38.08 -6.97
C ASP A 226 -39.13 -37.14 -7.68
N GLY A 227 -38.87 -36.93 -8.98
CA GLY A 227 -39.92 -36.86 -10.00
C GLY A 227 -40.00 -35.58 -10.86
N GLY A 228 -39.91 -35.75 -12.19
CA GLY A 228 -40.79 -35.02 -13.10
C GLY A 228 -40.15 -34.33 -14.31
N ASP A 229 -40.17 -35.05 -15.42
CA ASP A 229 -40.07 -34.60 -16.82
C ASP A 229 -41.21 -33.62 -17.19
N GLY A 230 -41.01 -32.73 -18.17
CA GLY A 230 -42.00 -31.75 -18.60
C GLY A 230 -41.47 -30.74 -19.62
N GLY A 231 -41.69 -31.03 -20.91
CA GLY A 231 -41.17 -30.31 -22.07
C GLY A 231 -41.94 -29.06 -22.52
N ASP A 232 -41.33 -28.47 -23.57
CA ASP A 232 -41.85 -27.68 -24.69
C ASP A 232 -42.80 -26.48 -24.45
N GLY A 233 -42.35 -25.32 -24.94
CA GLY A 233 -43.13 -24.09 -25.02
C GLY A 233 -42.47 -23.07 -25.95
N ASP A 234 -42.70 -23.28 -27.24
CA ASP A 234 -42.58 -22.39 -28.37
C ASP A 234 -43.26 -21.01 -28.17
N GLY A 235 -42.62 -19.94 -28.67
CA GLY A 235 -43.19 -18.59 -28.61
C GLY A 235 -42.32 -17.53 -29.27
N GLY A 236 -42.20 -17.58 -30.60
CA GLY A 236 -41.62 -16.50 -31.41
C GLY A 236 -42.69 -15.51 -31.88
N TRP A 237 -42.44 -14.21 -31.63
CA TRP A 237 -42.98 -13.01 -32.32
C TRP A 237 -41.95 -11.91 -32.00
N GLY A 238 -41.37 -11.10 -32.89
CA GLY A 238 -41.77 -10.62 -34.20
C GLY A 238 -41.67 -9.10 -34.18
N ASP A 239 -40.69 -8.57 -34.93
CA ASP A 239 -40.63 -7.26 -35.62
C ASP A 239 -40.87 -5.91 -34.88
N GLY A 240 -40.07 -4.91 -35.24
CA GLY A 240 -40.25 -3.52 -34.83
C GLY A 240 -38.99 -2.67 -35.06
N GLY A 241 -38.75 -2.30 -36.31
CA GLY A 241 -37.59 -1.51 -36.74
C GLY A 241 -37.70 0.01 -36.56
N ASP A 242 -36.60 0.63 -37.02
CA ASP A 242 -36.39 1.99 -37.54
C ASP A 242 -36.66 3.25 -36.69
N GLY A 243 -35.65 4.12 -36.69
CA GLY A 243 -35.72 5.51 -36.22
C GLY A 243 -34.36 6.19 -36.21
N GLY A 244 -33.89 6.63 -37.38
CA GLY A 244 -32.69 7.45 -37.53
C GLY A 244 -32.92 8.95 -37.28
N ASP A 245 -31.89 9.72 -37.65
CA ASP A 245 -31.73 11.20 -37.66
C ASP A 245 -31.58 11.87 -36.28
N GLY A 246 -30.66 12.82 -36.05
CA GLY A 246 -29.76 13.58 -36.91
C GLY A 246 -29.39 14.88 -36.17
N GLY A 247 -28.26 15.52 -36.50
CA GLY A 247 -28.02 16.92 -36.12
C GLY A 247 -26.60 17.30 -35.74
N ASP A 248 -25.81 17.63 -36.78
CA ASP A 248 -24.67 18.55 -36.71
C ASP A 248 -25.11 19.98 -36.32
N PHE A 249 -24.34 20.64 -35.46
CA PHE A 249 -24.12 22.10 -35.42
C PHE A 249 -22.67 22.27 -34.90
N GLY A 250 -21.68 22.70 -35.70
CA GLY A 250 -21.49 24.08 -36.18
C GLY A 250 -21.36 25.02 -34.97
N GLY A 251 -20.21 25.60 -34.58
CA GLY A 251 -19.11 26.13 -35.36
C GLY A 251 -19.16 27.66 -35.30
N ASP A 252 -18.45 28.29 -34.36
CA ASP A 252 -18.09 29.73 -34.28
C ASP A 252 -17.01 29.82 -33.16
N GLY A 253 -15.83 30.43 -33.29
CA GLY A 253 -15.46 31.63 -34.03
C GLY A 253 -15.30 32.78 -33.02
N GLY A 254 -14.09 33.13 -32.60
CA GLY A 254 -13.88 34.29 -31.72
C GLY A 254 -12.50 34.41 -31.05
N ASP A 255 -11.55 34.97 -31.79
CA ASP A 255 -10.31 35.60 -31.32
C ASP A 255 -10.63 36.91 -30.58
N PHE A 256 -10.06 37.15 -29.39
CA PHE A 256 -9.79 38.50 -28.87
C PHE A 256 -8.63 38.46 -27.86
N GLY A 257 -7.52 39.10 -28.24
CA GLY A 257 -6.43 39.48 -27.34
C GLY A 257 -6.71 40.70 -26.46
N GLY A 258 -5.72 41.01 -25.62
CA GLY A 258 -5.69 42.12 -24.64
C GLY A 258 -5.77 41.57 -23.21
N PHE A 259 -4.83 41.77 -22.29
CA PHE A 259 -3.85 42.83 -22.08
C PHE A 259 -2.67 42.28 -21.27
#